data_AF-W7MW95-F1
#
_entry.id   AF-W7MW95-F1
#
_cell.length_a   1.000
_cell.length_b   1.000
_cell.length_c   1.000
_cell.angle_alpha   90.00
_cell.angle_beta   90.00
_cell.angle_gamma   90.00
#
_symmetry.space_group_name_H-M   'P 1'
#
loop_
_entity.id
_entity.type
_entity.pdbx_description
1 polymer ?
#
loop_
_entity_poly.entity_id
_entity_poly.type
_entity_poly.pdbx_seq_one_letter_code
_entity_poly.pdbx_strand_id
1 'polypeptide(L)'
;MQEIDPELLKEVINASGPFASVGYRGGSVAVDSREGCLQEAGELVKAEISTDNMLEIGQLFQTKNTENPNDLTKWLESGFVIYKSVGTGVMDLSIGQELLRLAKVKNVGLTAEDF
;
A
#
# COMPACT_ATOMS: atom_id res chain seq x y z
N MET A 1 -13.00 -2.07 11.39
CA MET A 1 -12.33 -0.96 12.10
C MET A 1 -12.17 0.17 11.09
N GLN A 2 -12.27 1.45 11.48
CA GLN A 2 -12.12 2.58 10.57
C GLN A 2 -11.00 3.47 11.11
N GLU A 3 -9.89 3.54 10.38
CA GLU A 3 -8.70 4.27 10.83
C GLU A 3 -8.62 5.67 10.22
N ILE A 4 -9.07 5.80 8.97
CA ILE A 4 -9.07 7.06 8.21
C ILE A 4 -10.50 7.53 8.03
N ASP A 5 -10.72 8.84 8.08
CA ASP A 5 -12.02 9.44 7.76
C ASP A 5 -12.36 9.28 6.25
N PRO A 6 -13.49 8.64 5.90
CA PRO A 6 -13.96 8.52 4.52
C PRO A 6 -14.08 9.85 3.78
N GLU A 7 -14.44 10.94 4.48
CA GLU A 7 -14.57 12.24 3.83
C GLU A 7 -13.20 12.81 3.42
N LEU A 8 -12.16 12.56 4.22
CA LEU A 8 -10.79 12.90 3.83
C LEU A 8 -10.38 12.11 2.57
N LEU A 9 -10.70 10.82 2.49
CA LEU A 9 -10.37 9.99 1.34
C LEU A 9 -11.05 10.50 0.05
N LYS A 10 -12.31 10.94 0.14
CA LYS A 10 -13.03 11.58 -0.97
C LYS A 10 -12.35 12.85 -1.44
N GLU A 11 -11.93 13.73 -0.52
CA GLU A 11 -11.24 14.97 -0.87
C GLU A 11 -9.86 14.71 -1.50
N VAL A 12 -9.16 13.65 -1.10
CA VAL A 12 -7.84 13.30 -1.66
C VAL A 12 -7.93 12.80 -3.10
N ILE A 13 -9.01 12.12 -3.47
CA ILE A 13 -9.23 11.65 -4.86
C ILE A 13 -9.97 12.67 -5.73
N ASN A 14 -10.41 13.79 -5.17
CA ASN A 14 -11.13 14.82 -5.90
C ASN A 14 -10.16 15.66 -6.76
N ALA A 15 -10.25 15.50 -8.08
CA ALA A 15 -9.41 16.21 -9.05
C ALA A 15 -9.61 17.75 -9.07
N SER A 16 -10.66 18.26 -8.43
CA SER A 16 -10.89 19.71 -8.23
C SER A 16 -10.85 20.11 -6.75
N GLY A 17 -10.47 19.18 -5.87
CA GLY A 17 -10.39 19.37 -4.44
C GLY A 17 -9.12 20.08 -3.99
N PRO A 18 -8.99 20.37 -2.69
CA PRO A 18 -7.84 21.06 -2.12
C PRO A 18 -6.53 20.27 -2.28
N PHE A 19 -6.63 18.94 -2.44
CA PHE A 19 -5.47 18.06 -2.61
C PHE A 19 -5.12 17.77 -4.08
N ALA A 20 -5.87 18.29 -5.05
CA ALA A 20 -5.69 17.97 -6.46
C ALA A 20 -4.28 18.27 -6.99
N SER A 21 -3.62 19.30 -6.45
CA SER A 21 -2.25 19.71 -6.85
C SER A 21 -1.13 18.89 -6.21
N VAL A 22 -1.43 18.14 -5.14
CA VAL A 22 -0.45 17.36 -4.37
C VAL A 22 -0.68 15.85 -4.44
N GLY A 23 -1.85 15.41 -4.93
CA GLY A 23 -2.15 14.01 -5.21
C GLY A 23 -1.53 13.53 -6.52
N TYR A 24 -1.24 12.23 -6.61
CA TYR A 24 -0.75 11.63 -7.85
C TYR A 24 -1.82 11.59 -8.92
N ARG A 25 -1.50 12.05 -10.14
CA ARG A 25 -2.36 11.99 -11.35
C ARG A 25 -3.81 12.44 -11.13
N GLY A 26 -4.03 13.49 -10.33
CA GLY A 26 -5.38 14.02 -10.05
C GLY A 26 -6.08 13.38 -8.84
N GLY A 27 -5.36 12.60 -8.03
CA GLY A 27 -5.83 12.05 -6.76
C GLY A 27 -5.81 10.54 -6.75
N SER A 28 -5.08 9.94 -5.81
CA SER A 28 -4.98 8.50 -5.65
C SER A 28 -4.69 8.12 -4.20
N VAL A 29 -5.17 6.95 -3.79
CA VAL A 29 -4.82 6.32 -2.51
C VAL A 29 -3.90 5.15 -2.79
N ALA A 30 -2.74 5.12 -2.14
CA ALA A 30 -1.80 4.01 -2.25
C ALA A 30 -2.30 2.83 -1.40
N VAL A 31 -2.22 1.61 -1.94
CA VAL A 31 -2.68 0.37 -1.28
C VAL A 31 -1.70 -0.78 -1.43
N ASP A 32 -1.79 -1.78 -0.57
CA ASP A 32 -1.10 -3.07 -0.75
C ASP A 32 -1.78 -3.93 -1.82
N SER A 33 -3.09 -4.10 -1.74
CA SER A 33 -3.95 -4.84 -2.66
C SER A 33 -5.27 -4.11 -2.84
N ARG A 34 -5.67 -3.84 -4.09
CA ARG A 34 -6.99 -3.26 -4.39
C ARG A 34 -8.11 -4.17 -3.91
N GLU A 35 -8.00 -5.46 -4.23
CA GLU A 35 -9.01 -6.46 -3.89
C GLU A 35 -9.15 -6.61 -2.38
N GLY A 36 -8.03 -6.78 -1.65
CA GLY A 36 -8.06 -6.87 -0.19
C GLY A 36 -8.66 -5.61 0.45
N CYS A 37 -8.25 -4.43 -0.02
CA CYS A 37 -8.79 -3.17 0.48
C CYS A 37 -10.30 -3.02 0.24
N LEU A 38 -10.84 -3.47 -0.90
CA LEU A 38 -12.29 -3.45 -1.14
C LEU A 38 -13.08 -4.39 -0.21
N GLN A 39 -12.45 -5.45 0.29
CA GLN A 39 -13.08 -6.41 1.19
C GLN A 39 -12.96 -6.00 2.67
N GLU A 40 -11.81 -5.44 3.05
CA GLU A 40 -11.42 -5.30 4.46
C GLU A 40 -11.32 -3.84 4.92
N ALA A 41 -11.01 -2.89 4.03
CA ALA A 41 -10.87 -1.47 4.36
C ALA A 41 -12.22 -0.76 4.27
N GLY A 42 -13.01 -0.86 5.34
CA GLY A 42 -14.34 -0.24 5.42
C GLY A 42 -14.35 1.27 5.16
N GLU A 43 -13.27 1.99 5.46
CA GLU A 43 -13.10 3.41 5.12
C GLU A 43 -13.09 3.68 3.61
N LEU A 44 -12.41 2.85 2.82
CA LEU A 44 -12.33 2.99 1.36
C LEU A 44 -13.67 2.64 0.73
N VAL A 45 -14.34 1.62 1.25
CA VAL A 45 -15.69 1.21 0.82
C VAL A 45 -16.71 2.31 1.12
N LYS A 46 -16.72 2.86 2.34
CA LYS A 46 -17.61 3.97 2.73
C LYS A 46 -17.34 5.26 1.97
N ALA A 47 -16.09 5.50 1.59
CA ALA A 47 -15.69 6.62 0.76
C ALA A 47 -15.99 6.41 -0.73
N GLU A 48 -16.47 5.22 -1.12
CA GLU A 48 -16.77 4.83 -2.49
C GLU A 48 -15.56 5.02 -3.43
N ILE A 49 -14.36 4.73 -2.92
CA ILE A 49 -13.12 4.86 -3.71
C ILE A 49 -13.10 3.78 -4.80
N SER A 50 -12.97 4.21 -6.06
CA SER A 50 -12.86 3.28 -7.20
C SER A 50 -11.47 2.64 -7.28
N THR A 51 -11.37 1.46 -7.90
CA THR A 51 -10.07 0.80 -8.13
C THR A 51 -9.10 1.62 -8.99
N ASP A 52 -9.62 2.49 -9.86
CA ASP A 52 -8.82 3.37 -10.71
C ASP A 52 -8.17 4.51 -9.91
N ASN A 53 -8.78 4.88 -8.77
CA ASN A 53 -8.21 5.81 -7.80
C ASN A 53 -7.30 5.10 -6.77
N MET A 54 -7.13 3.78 -6.86
CA MET A 54 -6.21 3.03 -6.03
C MET A 54 -4.92 2.73 -6.77
N LEU A 55 -3.79 2.95 -6.11
CA LEU A 55 -2.46 2.62 -6.63
C LEU A 55 -1.83 1.50 -5.80
N GLU A 56 -1.61 0.33 -6.39
CA GLU A 56 -0.88 -0.75 -5.70
C GLU A 56 0.61 -0.46 -5.68
N ILE A 57 1.18 -0.32 -4.49
CA ILE A 57 2.61 -0.02 -4.33
C ILE A 57 3.52 -1.13 -4.87
N GLY A 58 3.02 -2.37 -4.98
CA GLY A 58 3.74 -3.47 -5.62
C GLY A 58 4.04 -3.23 -7.10
N GLN A 59 3.24 -2.40 -7.78
CA GLN A 59 3.45 -2.05 -9.19
C GLN A 59 4.74 -1.26 -9.40
N LEU A 60 5.25 -0.54 -8.39
CA LEU A 60 6.51 0.22 -8.47
C LEU A 60 7.68 -0.64 -8.93
N PHE A 61 7.75 -1.87 -8.42
CA PHE A 61 8.81 -2.81 -8.76
C PHE A 61 8.68 -3.34 -10.19
N GLN A 62 7.48 -3.27 -10.78
CA GLN A 62 7.19 -3.61 -12.17
C GLN A 62 7.37 -2.41 -13.12
N THR A 63 7.29 -1.18 -12.59
CA THR A 63 7.34 0.10 -13.33
C THR A 63 8.72 0.41 -13.92
N LYS A 64 9.75 -0.42 -13.68
CA LYS A 64 11.05 -0.31 -14.38
C LYS A 64 10.93 -0.38 -15.92
N ASN A 65 9.78 -0.79 -16.45
CA ASN A 65 9.50 -0.95 -17.88
C ASN A 65 8.35 -0.08 -18.44
N THR A 66 7.84 0.92 -17.72
CA THR A 66 6.74 1.79 -18.22
C THR A 66 7.16 3.25 -18.33
N GLU A 67 6.34 4.08 -18.98
CA GLU A 67 6.60 5.51 -19.18
C GLU A 67 6.57 6.28 -17.84
N ASN A 68 7.70 6.91 -17.46
CA ASN A 68 7.93 7.76 -16.28
C ASN A 68 7.84 7.14 -14.87
N PRO A 69 8.59 6.06 -14.55
CA PRO A 69 8.77 5.58 -13.16
C PRO A 69 9.28 6.65 -12.20
N ASN A 70 10.00 7.66 -12.71
CA ASN A 70 10.58 8.71 -11.89
C ASN A 70 9.52 9.59 -11.19
N ASP A 71 8.38 9.86 -11.81
CA ASP A 71 7.38 10.77 -11.21
C ASP A 71 6.61 10.09 -10.08
N LEU A 72 6.29 8.80 -10.27
CA LEU A 72 5.64 8.00 -9.24
C LEU A 72 6.55 7.79 -8.03
N THR A 73 7.81 7.43 -8.26
CA THR A 73 8.80 7.28 -7.18
C THR A 73 8.96 8.59 -6.40
N LYS A 74 9.12 9.73 -7.09
CA LYS A 74 9.23 11.05 -6.44
C LYS A 74 8.02 11.39 -5.60
N TRP A 75 6.81 11.12 -6.10
CA TRP A 75 5.60 11.36 -5.33
C TRP A 75 5.53 10.49 -4.08
N LEU A 76 5.92 9.21 -4.16
CA LEU A 76 5.95 8.35 -2.98
C LEU A 76 7.02 8.74 -1.96
N GLU A 77 8.16 9.26 -2.41
CA GLU A 77 9.27 9.67 -1.54
C GLU A 77 9.03 11.02 -0.84
N SER A 78 8.33 11.95 -1.51
CA SER A 78 8.30 13.36 -1.09
C SER A 78 6.94 14.06 -1.22
N GLY A 79 5.93 13.38 -1.77
CA GLY A 79 4.60 13.91 -1.99
C GLY A 79 3.64 13.71 -0.82
N PHE A 80 2.39 14.15 -1.03
CA PHE A 80 1.30 13.84 -0.12
C PHE A 80 0.72 12.46 -0.47
N VAL A 81 0.95 11.48 0.40
CA VAL A 81 0.57 10.09 0.18
C VAL A 81 -0.31 9.62 1.34
N ILE A 82 -1.51 9.16 1.03
CA ILE A 82 -2.26 8.29 1.93
C ILE A 82 -2.00 6.86 1.50
N TYR A 83 -1.49 6.06 2.42
CA TYR A 83 -1.31 4.63 2.24
C TYR A 83 -2.24 3.86 3.17
N LYS A 84 -3.04 2.95 2.60
CA LYS A 84 -3.87 2.02 3.35
C LYS A 84 -3.44 0.59 3.05
N SER A 85 -3.16 -0.19 4.09
CA SER A 85 -2.89 -1.62 4.00
C SER A 85 -3.93 -2.39 4.81
N VAL A 86 -4.29 -3.57 4.33
CA VAL A 86 -5.13 -4.52 5.06
C VAL A 86 -4.37 -5.78 5.47
N GLY A 87 -3.19 -6.01 4.88
CA GLY A 87 -2.45 -7.24 5.09
C GLY A 87 -2.53 -8.12 3.84
N THR A 88 -1.42 -8.75 3.50
CA THR A 88 -1.36 -9.79 2.47
C THR A 88 -0.45 -10.89 3.02
N GLY A 89 -0.80 -12.15 2.78
CA GLY A 89 -0.01 -13.27 3.33
C GLY A 89 1.45 -13.27 2.85
N VAL A 90 1.75 -12.63 1.71
CA VAL A 90 3.14 -12.46 1.25
C VAL A 90 3.97 -11.58 2.21
N MET A 91 3.36 -10.62 2.91
CA MET A 91 4.08 -9.82 3.90
C MET A 91 4.55 -10.68 5.08
N ASP A 92 3.67 -11.53 5.61
CA ASP A 92 3.98 -12.44 6.72
C ASP A 92 5.05 -13.46 6.32
N LEU A 93 4.94 -14.04 5.13
CA LEU A 93 5.94 -14.97 4.61
C LEU A 93 7.30 -14.28 4.40
N SER A 94 7.30 -13.07 3.85
CA SER A 94 8.55 -12.32 3.60
C SER A 94 9.27 -12.00 4.90
N ILE A 95 8.57 -11.47 5.90
CA ILE A 95 9.18 -11.17 7.19
C ILE A 95 9.57 -12.46 7.93
N GLY A 96 8.74 -13.50 7.86
CA GLY A 96 9.01 -14.79 8.49
C GLY A 96 10.29 -15.44 7.96
N GLN A 97 10.50 -15.43 6.64
CA GLN A 97 11.74 -15.93 6.02
C GLN A 97 12.97 -15.17 6.50
N GLU A 98 12.88 -13.83 6.57
CA GLU A 98 14.00 -13.00 6.99
C GLU A 98 14.29 -13.14 8.49
N LEU A 99 13.27 -13.28 9.32
CA LEU A 99 13.42 -13.59 10.74
C LEU A 99 14.10 -14.95 10.95
N LEU A 100 13.71 -15.98 10.20
CA LEU A 100 14.39 -17.29 10.24
C LEU A 100 15.85 -17.20 9.82
N ARG A 101 16.15 -16.41 8.79
CA ARG A 101 17.52 -16.15 8.34
C ARG A 101 18.34 -15.47 9.44
N LEU A 102 17.79 -14.42 10.06
CA LEU A 102 18.43 -13.70 11.15
C LEU A 102 18.62 -14.57 12.41
N ALA A 103 17.65 -15.42 12.73
CA ALA A 103 17.71 -16.37 13.83
C ALA A 103 18.89 -17.33 13.67
N LYS A 104 19.10 -17.88 12.45
CA LYS A 104 20.27 -18.71 12.12
C LYS A 104 21.58 -17.94 12.29
N VAL A 105 21.67 -16.71 11.78
CA VAL A 105 22.88 -15.87 11.90
C VAL A 105 23.20 -15.53 13.36
N LYS A 106 22.17 -15.30 14.19
CA LYS A 106 22.32 -14.94 15.60
C LYS A 106 22.39 -16.15 16.54
N ASN A 107 22.27 -17.37 16.02
CA ASN A 107 22.16 -18.60 16.80
C ASN A 107 21.05 -18.52 17.88
N VAL A 108 19.86 -18.05 17.48
CA VAL A 108 18.67 -17.93 18.34
C VAL A 108 17.57 -18.82 17.79
N GLY A 109 16.82 -19.47 18.68
CA GLY A 109 15.70 -20.35 18.33
C GLY A 109 15.99 -21.83 18.60
N LEU A 110 15.03 -22.68 18.25
CA LEU A 110 15.11 -24.13 18.37
C LEU A 110 14.74 -24.77 17.04
N THR A 111 15.53 -25.74 16.59
CA THR A 111 15.17 -26.60 15.46
C THR A 111 14.32 -27.75 15.99
N ALA A 112 13.07 -27.86 15.52
CA ALA A 112 12.27 -29.06 15.70
C ALA A 112 12.57 -30.02 14.54
N GLU A 113 12.97 -31.26 14.84
CA GLU A 113 13.38 -32.23 13.81
C GLU A 113 12.19 -32.97 13.17
N ASP A 114 11.01 -32.94 13.82
CA ASP A 114 9.82 -33.71 13.44
C ASP A 114 8.56 -32.83 13.37
N PHE A 115 7.60 -33.25 12.52
CA PHE A 115 6.24 -32.69 12.41
C PHE A 115 5.20 -33.81 12.51
#